data_AF-A0A2T7UPU5-F1
#
_entry.id   AF-A0A2T7UPU5-F1
#
_cell.length_a   1.000
_cell.length_b   1.000
_cell.length_c   1.000
_cell.angle_alpha   90.00
_cell.angle_beta   90.00
_cell.angle_gamma   90.00
#
_symmetry.space_group_name_H-M   'P 1'
#
loop_
_entity.id
_entity.type
_entity.pdbx_description
1 polymer ?
#
loop_
_entity_poly.entity_id
_entity_poly.type
_entity_poly.pdbx_seq_one_letter_code
_entity_poly.pdbx_strand_id
1 'polypeptide(L)'
;MTALPDPYDDPAFYDDLIPKRFLAWVVDLAITLILVVLALALTGFIAIFILPLVWMGVAITYRTLMLDRFGATAGMMLVALEWRRLDGRQPDTALALWHSAIYALSMSFILGQLVSVLLMVMTPYKQGLNDKILGTVIVNRSLVS
;
A
#
# COMPACT_ATOMS: atom_id res chain seq x y z
N MET A 1 0.20 13.23 16.71
CA MET A 1 1.50 12.76 17.21
C MET A 1 2.61 13.41 16.37
N THR A 2 3.63 13.99 17.02
CA THR A 2 4.78 14.63 16.34
C THR A 2 5.96 13.67 16.13
N ALA A 3 5.90 12.46 16.70
CA ALA A 3 6.89 11.41 16.55
C ALA A 3 6.20 10.06 16.27
N LEU A 4 6.82 9.23 15.44
CA LEU A 4 6.41 7.85 15.17
C LEU A 4 6.72 6.98 16.40
N PRO A 5 5.83 6.05 16.82
CA PRO A 5 6.11 5.12 17.93
C PRO A 5 7.38 4.31 17.69
N ASP A 6 8.21 4.13 18.72
CA ASP A 6 9.41 3.30 18.61
C ASP A 6 9.00 1.80 18.66
N PRO A 7 9.43 0.95 17.72
CA PRO A 7 9.09 -0.48 17.72
C PRO A 7 9.51 -1.25 18.97
N TYR A 8 10.52 -0.77 19.71
CA TYR A 8 10.99 -1.40 20.95
C TYR A 8 10.20 -0.95 22.17
N ASP A 9 9.78 0.32 22.21
CA ASP A 9 9.01 0.87 23.32
C ASP A 9 7.51 0.60 23.19
N ASP A 10 6.99 0.63 21.95
CA ASP A 10 5.57 0.50 21.60
C ASP A 10 5.31 -0.60 20.54
N PRO A 11 5.66 -1.88 20.81
CA PRO A 11 5.57 -2.96 19.83
C PRO A 11 4.15 -3.24 19.33
N ALA A 12 3.12 -2.91 20.13
CA ALA A 12 1.71 -3.11 19.78
C ALA A 12 1.30 -2.41 18.47
N PHE A 13 1.97 -1.32 18.10
CA PHE A 13 1.72 -0.63 16.82
C PHE A 13 2.17 -1.45 15.60
N TYR A 14 3.05 -2.42 15.82
CA TYR A 14 3.69 -3.27 14.80
C TYR A 14 3.27 -4.74 14.84
N ASP A 15 2.36 -5.09 15.75
CA ASP A 15 1.81 -6.44 15.86
C ASP A 15 0.88 -6.79 14.69
N ASP A 16 0.99 -8.05 14.24
CA ASP A 16 0.21 -8.67 13.17
C ASP A 16 0.20 -7.91 11.84
N LEU A 17 1.19 -7.03 11.61
CA LEU A 17 1.23 -6.22 10.40
C LEU A 17 1.33 -7.08 9.13
N ILE A 18 2.15 -8.13 9.12
CA ILE A 18 2.32 -8.99 7.94
C ILE A 18 1.00 -9.64 7.50
N PRO A 19 0.27 -10.39 8.36
CA PRO A 19 -1.01 -10.96 7.96
C PRO A 19 -2.08 -9.92 7.65
N LYS A 20 -2.15 -8.79 8.38
CA LYS A 20 -3.08 -7.70 8.07
C LYS A 20 -2.79 -7.07 6.70
N ARG A 21 -1.52 -6.85 6.37
CA ARG A 21 -1.10 -6.33 5.06
C ARG A 21 -1.45 -7.29 3.93
N PHE A 22 -1.33 -8.60 4.16
CA PHE A 22 -1.78 -9.61 3.19
C PHE A 22 -3.28 -9.55 2.96
N LEU A 23 -4.09 -9.47 4.03
CA LEU A 23 -5.54 -9.33 3.91
C LEU A 23 -5.94 -8.02 3.20
N ALA A 24 -5.31 -6.90 3.56
CA ALA A 24 -5.49 -5.61 2.89
C ALA A 24 -5.17 -5.71 1.39
N TRP A 25 -4.09 -6.41 1.05
CA TRP A 25 -3.68 -6.63 -0.33
C TRP A 25 -4.73 -7.42 -1.13
N VAL A 26 -5.30 -8.49 -0.57
CA VAL A 26 -6.37 -9.27 -1.24
C VAL A 26 -7.58 -8.39 -1.53
N VAL A 27 -8.01 -7.56 -0.58
CA VAL A 27 -9.13 -6.63 -0.77
C VAL A 27 -8.82 -5.60 -1.85
N ASP A 28 -7.65 -4.97 -1.78
CA ASP A 28 -7.24 -3.97 -2.78
C ASP A 28 -7.12 -4.57 -4.19
N LEU A 29 -6.68 -5.82 -4.30
CA LEU A 29 -6.63 -6.56 -5.56
C LEU A 29 -8.04 -6.76 -6.11
N ALA A 30 -8.99 -7.19 -5.28
CA ALA A 30 -10.39 -7.36 -5.68
C ALA A 30 -11.01 -6.03 -6.15
N ILE A 31 -10.79 -4.93 -5.42
CA ILE A 31 -11.27 -3.60 -5.81
C ILE A 31 -10.65 -3.18 -7.15
N THR A 32 -9.33 -3.35 -7.31
CA THR A 32 -8.64 -3.03 -8.57
C THR A 32 -9.21 -3.84 -9.73
N LEU A 33 -9.45 -5.14 -9.54
CA LEU A 33 -10.04 -6.01 -10.55
C LEU A 33 -11.44 -5.53 -10.95
N ILE A 34 -12.30 -5.17 -9.98
CA ILE A 34 -13.63 -4.62 -10.25
C ILE A 34 -13.54 -3.33 -11.08
N LEU A 35 -12.63 -2.42 -10.72
CA LEU A 35 -12.43 -1.17 -11.45
C LEU A 35 -11.90 -1.40 -12.88
N VAL A 36 -11.02 -2.38 -13.08
CA VAL A 36 -10.53 -2.77 -14.42
C VAL A 36 -11.65 -3.36 -15.26
N VAL A 37 -12.46 -4.27 -14.70
CA VAL A 37 -13.62 -4.85 -15.42
C VAL A 37 -14.62 -3.76 -15.81
N LEU A 38 -14.88 -2.80 -14.91
CA LEU A 38 -15.73 -1.65 -15.21
C LEU A 38 -15.14 -0.80 -16.35
N ALA A 39 -13.83 -0.51 -16.34
CA ALA A 39 -13.17 0.22 -17.41
C ALA A 39 -13.25 -0.52 -18.76
N LEU A 40 -13.12 -1.84 -18.77
CA LEU A 40 -13.30 -2.65 -19.97
C LEU A 40 -14.73 -2.57 -20.50
N ALA A 41 -15.74 -2.70 -19.62
CA ALA A 41 -17.13 -2.59 -20.02
C ALA A 41 -17.46 -1.21 -20.62
N LEU A 42 -16.98 -0.13 -20.00
CA LEU A 42 -17.18 1.24 -20.46
C LEU A 42 -16.51 1.54 -21.81
N THR A 43 -15.47 0.79 -22.18
CA THR A 43 -14.76 0.92 -23.46
C THR A 43 -15.26 -0.06 -24.51
N GLY A 44 -16.39 -0.74 -24.28
CA GLY A 44 -16.90 -1.77 -25.19
C GLY A 44 -15.91 -2.93 -25.38
N PHE A 45 -15.11 -3.23 -24.34
CA PHE A 45 -14.02 -4.21 -24.31
C PHE A 45 -12.82 -3.90 -25.22
N ILE A 46 -12.79 -2.76 -25.93
CA ILE A 46 -11.65 -2.39 -26.79
C ILE A 46 -10.37 -2.25 -25.98
N ALA A 47 -10.45 -1.79 -24.73
CA ALA A 47 -9.28 -1.61 -23.87
C ALA A 47 -8.58 -2.94 -23.49
N ILE A 48 -9.15 -4.11 -23.83
CA ILE A 48 -8.51 -5.42 -23.59
C ILE A 48 -7.17 -5.54 -24.33
N PHE A 49 -7.02 -4.91 -25.49
CA PHE A 49 -5.77 -4.92 -26.27
C PHE A 49 -4.63 -4.15 -25.59
N ILE A 50 -4.95 -3.29 -24.63
CA ILE A 50 -4.01 -2.51 -23.82
C ILE A 50 -4.18 -2.81 -22.33
N LEU A 51 -4.70 -4.00 -21.98
CA LEU A 51 -5.05 -4.38 -20.62
C LEU A 51 -3.93 -4.13 -19.58
N PRO A 52 -2.64 -4.42 -19.84
CA PRO A 52 -1.59 -4.11 -18.87
C PRO A 52 -1.50 -2.62 -18.52
N LEU A 53 -1.69 -1.74 -19.50
CA LEU A 53 -1.69 -0.29 -19.30
C LEU A 53 -2.93 0.17 -18.53
N VAL A 54 -4.10 -0.39 -18.84
CA VAL A 54 -5.34 -0.13 -18.10
C VAL A 54 -5.21 -0.56 -16.65
N TRP A 55 -4.71 -1.78 -16.41
CA TRP A 55 -4.47 -2.30 -15.07
C TRP A 55 -3.54 -1.40 -14.27
N MET A 56 -2.39 -1.03 -14.85
CA MET A 56 -1.41 -0.16 -14.21
C MET A 56 -2.00 1.22 -13.90
N GLY A 57 -2.70 1.83 -14.87
CA GLY A 57 -3.35 3.13 -14.69
C GLY A 57 -4.40 3.11 -13.58
N VAL A 58 -5.27 2.10 -13.56
CA VAL A 58 -6.30 1.92 -12.53
C VAL A 58 -5.66 1.67 -11.16
N ALA A 59 -4.72 0.73 -11.06
CA ALA A 59 -4.08 0.37 -9.80
C ALA A 59 -3.33 1.56 -9.17
N ILE A 60 -2.58 2.31 -9.98
CA ILE A 60 -1.86 3.51 -9.53
C ILE A 60 -2.85 4.60 -9.12
N THR A 61 -3.87 4.87 -9.93
CA THR A 61 -4.84 5.94 -9.66
C THR A 61 -5.64 5.66 -8.38
N TYR A 62 -6.22 4.47 -8.26
CA TYR A 62 -6.97 4.05 -7.08
C TYR A 62 -6.11 4.18 -5.80
N ARG A 63 -4.91 3.58 -5.82
CA ARG A 63 -4.04 3.55 -4.63
C ARG A 63 -3.55 4.94 -4.26
N THR A 64 -3.18 5.77 -5.24
CA THR A 64 -2.73 7.15 -5.00
C THR A 64 -3.82 7.98 -4.35
N LEU A 65 -5.04 7.96 -4.91
CA LEU A 65 -6.17 8.74 -4.37
C LEU A 65 -6.54 8.31 -2.95
N MET A 66 -6.51 7.00 -2.67
CA MET A 66 -6.82 6.49 -1.33
C MET A 66 -5.74 6.86 -0.30
N LEU A 67 -4.46 6.65 -0.65
CA LEU A 67 -3.35 6.97 0.23
C LEU A 67 -3.25 8.47 0.50
N ASP A 68 -3.45 9.31 -0.52
CA ASP A 68 -3.43 10.78 -0.38
C ASP A 68 -4.55 11.28 0.54
N ARG A 69 -5.78 10.78 0.34
CA ARG A 69 -6.95 11.30 1.07
C ARG A 69 -7.11 10.73 2.47
N PHE A 70 -6.75 9.46 2.67
CA PHE A 70 -7.06 8.73 3.91
C PHE A 70 -5.82 8.22 4.64
N GLY A 71 -4.62 8.35 4.06
CA GLY A 71 -3.42 7.71 4.60
C GLY A 71 -3.50 6.18 4.60
N ALA A 72 -4.43 5.59 3.85
CA ALA A 72 -4.66 4.14 3.81
C ALA A 72 -5.46 3.77 2.56
N THR A 73 -5.24 2.58 2.01
CA THR A 73 -6.14 2.00 1.00
C THR A 73 -7.41 1.44 1.65
N ALA A 74 -8.45 1.15 0.86
CA ALA A 74 -9.68 0.57 1.44
C ALA A 74 -9.39 -0.74 2.16
N GLY A 75 -8.55 -1.61 1.57
CA GLY A 75 -8.11 -2.83 2.22
C GLY A 75 -7.40 -2.57 3.55
N MET A 76 -6.49 -1.59 3.60
CA MET A 76 -5.81 -1.19 4.84
C MET A 76 -6.79 -0.66 5.90
N MET A 77 -7.77 0.15 5.49
CA MET A 77 -8.78 0.68 6.40
C MET A 77 -9.62 -0.42 7.06
N LEU A 78 -9.96 -1.48 6.31
CA LEU A 78 -10.75 -2.61 6.84
C LEU A 78 -10.02 -3.38 7.95
N VAL A 79 -8.69 -3.40 7.93
CA VAL A 79 -7.86 -4.07 8.94
C VAL A 79 -7.20 -3.09 9.91
N ALA A 80 -7.74 -1.86 9.99
CA ALA A 80 -7.26 -0.79 10.87
C ALA A 80 -5.76 -0.47 10.72
N LEU A 81 -5.25 -0.51 9.49
CA LEU A 81 -3.89 -0.09 9.16
C LEU A 81 -3.86 1.35 8.65
N GLU A 82 -2.76 2.03 8.93
CA GLU A 82 -2.50 3.40 8.48
C GLU A 82 -1.05 3.55 8.01
N TRP A 83 -0.86 4.31 6.93
CA TRP A 83 0.42 4.58 6.29
C TRP A 83 0.94 5.96 6.72
N ARG A 84 2.19 6.01 7.19
CA ARG A 84 2.83 7.20 7.74
C ARG A 84 4.26 7.37 7.23
N ARG A 85 4.77 8.59 7.25
CA ARG A 85 6.21 8.85 7.06
C ARG A 85 6.97 8.45 8.33
N LEU A 86 8.27 8.17 8.19
CA LEU A 86 9.14 7.84 9.34
C LEU A 86 9.25 8.99 10.36
N ASP A 87 9.04 10.23 9.94
CA ASP A 87 8.96 11.40 10.84
C ASP A 87 7.58 11.58 11.50
N GLY A 88 6.67 10.60 11.36
CA GLY A 88 5.32 10.61 11.93
C GLY A 88 4.30 11.46 11.17
N ARG A 89 4.72 12.24 10.16
CA ARG A 89 3.82 13.08 9.36
C ARG A 89 2.93 12.25 8.45
N GLN A 90 1.82 12.85 8.04
CA GLN A 90 1.00 12.26 6.98
C GLN A 90 1.77 12.30 5.65
N PRO A 91 1.69 11.24 4.84
CA PRO A 91 2.20 11.23 3.47
C PRO A 91 1.57 12.35 2.63
N ASP A 92 2.34 12.92 1.70
CA ASP A 92 1.78 13.85 0.72
C ASP A 92 1.43 13.12 -0.59
N THR A 93 0.74 13.84 -1.48
CA THR A 93 0.28 13.32 -2.77
C THR A 93 1.42 12.79 -3.63
N ALA A 94 2.57 13.46 -3.63
CA ALA A 94 3.74 13.04 -4.40
C ALA A 94 4.27 11.70 -3.90
N LEU A 95 4.36 11.53 -2.58
CA LEU A 95 4.75 10.27 -1.95
C LEU A 95 3.74 9.17 -2.24
N ALA A 96 2.44 9.46 -2.18
CA ALA A 96 1.37 8.50 -2.49
C ALA A 96 1.47 8.00 -3.94
N LEU A 97 1.77 8.90 -4.88
CA LEU A 97 1.97 8.56 -6.29
C LEU A 97 3.21 7.68 -6.47
N TRP A 98 4.35 8.08 -5.91
CA TRP A 98 5.58 7.30 -5.99
C TRP A 98 5.45 5.94 -5.33
N HIS A 99 4.78 5.86 -4.19
CA HIS A 99 4.48 4.59 -3.53
C HIS A 99 3.66 3.67 -4.45
N SER A 100 2.61 4.21 -5.06
CA SER A 100 1.74 3.45 -5.96
C SER A 100 2.48 2.99 -7.22
N ALA A 101 3.31 3.84 -7.82
CA ALA A 101 4.10 3.52 -9.01
C ALA A 101 5.19 2.47 -8.74
N ILE A 102 5.96 2.64 -7.66
CA ILE A 102 7.00 1.67 -7.26
C ILE A 102 6.36 0.34 -6.88
N TYR A 103 5.22 0.36 -6.18
CA TYR A 103 4.46 -0.85 -5.88
C TYR A 103 4.00 -1.57 -7.15
N ALA A 104 3.41 -0.85 -8.11
CA ALA A 104 2.97 -1.43 -9.38
C ALA A 104 4.14 -2.06 -10.16
N LEU A 105 5.28 -1.37 -10.20
CA LEU A 105 6.50 -1.89 -10.83
C LEU A 105 7.05 -3.12 -10.09
N SER A 106 7.13 -3.06 -8.76
CA SER A 106 7.59 -4.16 -7.90
C SER A 106 6.74 -5.41 -8.09
N MET A 107 5.44 -5.26 -8.33
CA MET A 107 4.52 -6.37 -8.53
C MET A 107 4.72 -7.10 -9.87
N SER A 108 5.41 -6.47 -10.82
CA SER A 108 5.83 -7.12 -12.08
C SER A 108 7.01 -8.08 -11.91
N PHE A 109 7.69 -8.07 -10.76
CA PHE A 109 8.87 -8.89 -10.50
C PHE A 109 8.73 -9.73 -9.24
N ILE A 110 8.78 -11.06 -9.38
CA ILE A 110 8.68 -11.98 -8.23
C ILE A 110 9.78 -11.74 -7.19
N LEU A 111 10.99 -11.38 -7.64
CA LEU A 111 12.10 -11.04 -6.74
C LEU A 111 11.80 -9.81 -5.87
N GLY A 112 11.07 -8.82 -6.41
CA GLY A 112 10.64 -7.66 -5.64
C GLY A 112 9.73 -8.03 -4.47
N GLN A 113 8.85 -9.00 -4.68
CA GLN A 113 7.95 -9.50 -3.64
C GLN A 113 8.71 -10.29 -2.55
N LEU A 114 9.65 -11.15 -2.94
CA LEU A 114 10.48 -11.89 -1.99
C LEU A 114 11.31 -10.96 -1.11
N VAL A 115 11.96 -9.95 -1.72
CA VAL A 115 12.73 -8.94 -0.99
C VAL A 115 11.82 -8.15 -0.04
N SER A 116 10.61 -7.78 -0.49
CA SER A 116 9.65 -7.06 0.34
C SER A 116 9.26 -7.85 1.59
N VAL A 117 8.91 -9.13 1.44
CA VAL A 117 8.56 -10.00 2.59
C VAL A 117 9.75 -10.19 3.51
N LEU A 118 10.95 -10.43 2.96
CA LEU A 118 12.17 -10.57 3.75
C LEU A 118 12.44 -9.30 4.58
N LEU A 119 12.28 -8.11 4.00
CA LEU A 119 12.42 -6.84 4.71
C LEU A 119 11.37 -6.70 5.82
N MET A 120 10.13 -7.11 5.59
CA MET A 120 9.09 -7.06 6.63
C MET A 120 9.41 -7.97 7.81
N VAL A 121 10.02 -9.13 7.58
CA VAL A 121 10.42 -10.04 8.67
C VAL A 121 11.62 -9.49 9.44
N MET A 122 12.61 -8.96 8.73
CA MET A 122 13.93 -8.59 9.28
C MET A 122 13.99 -7.19 9.88
N THR A 123 13.06 -6.29 9.54
CA THR A 123 13.10 -4.89 10.03
C THR A 123 12.17 -4.70 11.24
N PRO A 124 12.57 -3.89 12.25
CA PRO A 124 11.72 -3.59 13.41
C PRO A 124 10.38 -2.96 13.02
N TYR A 125 10.43 -2.01 12.08
CA TYR A 125 9.26 -1.31 11.53
C TYR A 125 8.40 -2.14 10.55
N LYS A 126 8.73 -3.42 10.32
CA LYS A 126 8.02 -4.33 9.39
C LYS A 126 7.80 -3.72 8.00
N GLN A 127 8.81 -3.01 7.49
CA GLN A 127 8.74 -2.28 6.22
C GLN A 127 8.87 -3.23 5.03
N GLY A 128 8.03 -3.04 4.02
CA GLY A 128 8.24 -3.64 2.71
C GLY A 128 9.32 -2.90 1.92
N LEU A 129 9.65 -3.42 0.74
CA LEU A 129 10.64 -2.81 -0.15
C LEU A 129 10.30 -1.36 -0.48
N ASN A 130 9.06 -1.09 -0.89
CA ASN A 130 8.60 0.24 -1.28
C ASN A 130 8.60 1.20 -0.08
N ASP A 131 8.21 0.70 1.09
CA ASP A 131 8.17 1.48 2.33
C ASP A 131 9.56 1.97 2.71
N LYS A 132 10.55 1.07 2.62
CA LYS A 132 11.94 1.36 2.97
C LYS A 132 12.60 2.31 1.98
N ILE A 133 12.33 2.18 0.68
CA ILE A 133 12.80 3.12 -0.35
C ILE A 133 12.26 4.52 -0.10
N LEU A 134 10.98 4.63 0.31
CA LEU A 134 10.29 5.91 0.45
C LEU A 134 10.35 6.51 1.87
N GLY A 135 10.98 5.83 2.82
CA GLY A 135 11.03 6.28 4.21
C GLY A 135 9.65 6.35 4.86
N THR A 136 8.83 5.32 4.64
CA THR A 136 7.47 5.23 5.17
C THR A 136 7.26 3.95 5.95
N VAL A 137 6.17 3.88 6.69
CA VAL A 137 5.85 2.78 7.58
C VAL A 137 4.34 2.59 7.64
N ILE A 138 3.91 1.36 7.93
CA ILE A 138 2.51 1.04 8.19
C ILE A 138 2.40 0.69 9.68
N VAL A 139 1.39 1.24 10.34
CA VAL A 139 1.12 1.04 11.77
C VAL A 139 -0.36 0.72 12.02
N ASN A 140 -0.67 0.12 13.17
CA ASN A 140 -2.04 -0.09 13.61
C ASN A 140 -2.71 1.24 14.02
N ARG A 141 -3.75 1.64 13.30
CA ARG A 141 -4.49 2.91 13.47
C ARG A 141 -5.14 3.04 14.86
N SER A 142 -5.64 1.95 15.42
CA SER A 142 -6.38 1.96 16.70
C SER A 142 -5.54 2.41 17.89
N LEU A 143 -4.22 2.49 17.74
CA LEU A 143 -3.29 2.92 18.77
C LEU A 143 -2.76 4.35 18.51
N VAL A 144 -3.02 4.92 17.32
CA VAL A 144 -2.52 6.24 16.89
C VAL A 144 -3.47 7.38 17.29
N SER A 145 -4.66 7.06 17.83
CA SER A 145 -5.71 8.03 18.17
C SER A 145 -5.35 8.95 19.34
#